data_AF-A0A1A2N7V1-F1
#
_entry.id   AF-A0A1A2N7V1-F1
#
_cell.length_a   1.000
_cell.length_b   1.000
_cell.length_c   1.000
_cell.angle_alpha   90.00
_cell.angle_beta   90.00
_cell.angle_gamma   90.00
#
_symmetry.space_group_name_H-M   'P 1'
#
loop_
_entity.id
_entity.type
_entity.pdbx_description
1 polymer ?
#
loop_
_entity_poly.entity_id
_entity_poly.type
_entity_poly.pdbx_seq_one_letter_code
_entity_poly.pdbx_strand_id
1 'polypeptide(L)'
;MVNEAGVARSTFYKYFGDKSGLLSSLAVAVRDDFLQAADAWLAMTAGGTRAEYEQSFRIIFEAYRTHRVVMRCIVEQSTQDAVIGAHFREMMDVFVGAVEQHILKGQRAGVVVESRSASHLAVWLTWMLENGQMRLIAPADDRAVEKYTSAATDIVWKTLYADAGSNG
;
A
#
# COMPACT_ATOMS: atom_id res chain seq x y z
N MET A 1 6.62 -47.50 -1.52
CA MET A 1 7.37 -46.27 -1.20
C MET A 1 6.37 -45.14 -1.01
N VAL A 2 6.07 -44.80 0.24
CA VAL A 2 5.32 -43.58 0.54
C VAL A 2 6.33 -42.44 0.44
N ASN A 3 6.05 -41.48 -0.44
CA ASN A 3 6.95 -40.40 -0.84
C ASN A 3 7.48 -39.63 0.39
N GLU A 4 8.79 -39.61 0.61
CA GLU A 4 9.45 -38.84 1.68
C GLU A 4 9.08 -37.34 1.61
N ALA A 5 8.77 -36.84 0.40
CA ALA A 5 8.24 -35.48 0.20
C ALA A 5 6.85 -35.26 0.82
N GLY A 6 6.03 -36.30 0.97
CA GLY A 6 4.73 -36.25 1.62
C GLY A 6 4.82 -36.16 3.15
N VAL A 7 5.80 -36.85 3.73
CA VAL A 7 6.08 -36.80 5.19
C VAL A 7 6.76 -35.47 5.57
N ALA A 8 7.66 -34.97 4.71
CA ALA A 8 8.27 -33.65 4.85
C ALA A 8 7.22 -32.52 4.76
N ARG A 9 6.25 -32.58 3.82
CA ARG A 9 5.11 -31.64 3.78
C ARG A 9 4.26 -31.71 5.04
N SER A 10 3.90 -32.90 5.52
CA SER A 10 2.99 -33.02 6.67
C SER A 10 3.61 -32.53 7.99
N THR A 11 4.91 -32.73 8.18
CA THR A 11 5.64 -32.25 9.37
C THR A 11 5.92 -30.74 9.28
N PHE A 12 6.08 -30.20 8.06
CA PHE A 12 6.11 -28.77 7.78
C PHE A 12 4.76 -28.11 8.10
N TYR A 13 3.63 -28.64 7.60
CA TYR A 13 2.29 -28.11 7.88
C TYR A 13 1.94 -28.03 9.38
N LYS A 14 2.48 -28.93 10.21
CA LYS A 14 2.23 -28.95 11.66
C LYS A 14 2.81 -27.74 12.41
N TYR A 15 3.91 -27.16 11.92
CA TYR A 15 4.48 -25.91 12.44
C TYR A 15 4.04 -24.67 11.66
N PHE A 16 3.47 -24.85 10.46
CA PHE A 16 3.00 -23.77 9.60
C PHE A 16 1.55 -23.36 9.86
N GLY A 17 0.70 -24.21 10.44
CA GLY A 17 -0.66 -23.78 10.83
C GLY A 17 -0.64 -22.56 11.76
N ASP A 18 0.30 -22.53 12.71
CA ASP A 18 0.51 -21.39 13.61
C ASP A 18 1.18 -20.20 12.89
N LYS A 19 2.14 -20.45 11.99
CA LYS A 19 2.83 -19.36 11.26
C LYS A 19 1.97 -18.69 10.19
N SER A 20 1.17 -19.45 9.43
CA SER A 20 0.25 -18.88 8.44
C SER A 20 -0.91 -18.15 9.15
N GLY A 21 -1.40 -18.68 10.28
CA GLY A 21 -2.37 -17.98 11.13
C GLY A 21 -1.82 -16.69 11.73
N LEU A 22 -0.58 -16.72 12.24
CA LEU A 22 0.13 -15.54 12.74
C LEU A 22 0.38 -14.52 11.64
N LEU A 23 0.87 -14.92 10.47
CA LEU A 23 1.11 -14.02 9.34
C LEU A 23 -0.20 -13.41 8.82
N SER A 24 -1.29 -14.17 8.82
CA SER A 24 -2.62 -13.65 8.45
C SER A 24 -3.11 -12.61 9.46
N SER A 25 -2.93 -12.88 10.76
CA SER A 25 -3.28 -11.92 11.82
C SER A 25 -2.41 -10.65 11.76
N LEU A 26 -1.12 -10.81 11.46
CA LEU A 26 -0.20 -9.71 11.23
C LEU A 26 -0.56 -8.92 9.98
N ALA A 27 -0.98 -9.58 8.89
CA ALA A 27 -1.43 -8.89 7.67
C ALA A 27 -2.64 -7.99 7.95
N VAL A 28 -3.59 -8.47 8.77
CA VAL A 28 -4.74 -7.67 9.22
C VAL A 28 -4.29 -6.48 10.06
N ALA A 29 -3.45 -6.69 11.07
CA ALA A 29 -2.96 -5.60 11.93
C ALA A 29 -2.18 -4.55 11.12
N VAL A 30 -1.29 -5.00 10.23
CA VAL A 30 -0.53 -4.13 9.33
C VAL A 30 -1.48 -3.35 8.44
N ARG A 31 -2.44 -4.00 7.78
CA ARG A 31 -3.44 -3.29 6.96
C ARG A 31 -4.12 -2.17 7.73
N ASP A 32 -4.55 -2.44 8.96
CA ASP A 32 -5.28 -1.48 9.78
C ASP A 32 -4.37 -0.29 10.18
N ASP A 33 -3.11 -0.55 10.57
CA ASP A 33 -2.11 0.48 10.86
C ASP A 33 -1.83 1.37 9.62
N PHE A 34 -1.79 0.77 8.43
CA PHE A 34 -1.61 1.50 7.17
C PHE A 34 -2.82 2.36 6.81
N LEU A 35 -4.03 1.85 6.99
CA LEU A 35 -5.24 2.64 6.78
C LEU A 35 -5.29 3.82 7.75
N GLN A 36 -4.97 3.59 9.02
CA GLN A 36 -4.90 4.65 10.02
C GLN A 36 -3.82 5.69 9.66
N ALA A 37 -2.65 5.27 9.20
CA ALA A 37 -1.59 6.17 8.73
C ALA A 37 -2.04 6.99 7.49
N ALA A 38 -2.90 6.41 6.64
CA ALA A 38 -3.43 7.03 5.46
C ALA A 38 -4.68 7.91 5.72
N ASP A 39 -5.29 7.87 6.91
CA ASP A 39 -6.56 8.54 7.21
C ASP A 39 -6.53 10.02 6.84
N ALA A 40 -5.47 10.74 7.23
CA ALA A 40 -5.32 12.16 6.92
C ALA A 40 -5.35 12.40 5.41
N TRP A 41 -4.65 11.57 4.64
CA TRP A 41 -4.67 11.64 3.19
C TRP A 41 -6.03 11.27 2.59
N LEU A 42 -6.62 10.15 3.01
CA LEU A 42 -7.89 9.67 2.47
C LEU A 42 -9.05 10.64 2.79
N ALA A 43 -8.95 11.36 3.91
CA ALA A 43 -9.90 12.40 4.31
C ALA A 43 -9.64 13.76 3.64
N MET A 44 -8.46 14.00 3.07
CA MET A 44 -8.20 15.24 2.34
C MET A 44 -9.14 15.34 1.13
N THR A 45 -9.86 16.47 1.07
CA THR A 45 -10.71 16.87 -0.06
C THR A 45 -10.28 18.24 -0.56
N ALA A 46 -11.11 18.91 -1.37
CA ALA A 46 -10.83 20.24 -1.91
C ALA A 46 -10.29 21.21 -0.84
N GLY A 47 -9.03 21.64 -1.00
CA GLY A 47 -8.37 22.59 -0.10
C GLY A 47 -7.08 22.10 0.54
N GLY A 48 -6.78 20.79 0.49
CA GLY A 48 -5.47 20.28 0.93
C GLY A 48 -4.32 20.82 0.09
N THR A 49 -3.23 21.19 0.74
CA THR A 49 -1.99 21.66 0.11
C THR A 49 -1.06 20.50 -0.24
N ARG A 50 -0.17 20.69 -1.22
CA ARG A 50 0.89 19.71 -1.54
C ARG A 50 1.74 19.37 -0.30
N ALA A 51 1.95 20.33 0.61
CA ALA A 51 2.72 20.11 1.83
C ALA A 51 2.02 19.16 2.82
N GLU A 52 0.69 19.29 2.99
CA GLU A 52 -0.11 18.36 3.81
C GLU A 52 -0.13 16.95 3.19
N TYR A 53 -0.15 16.89 1.86
CA TYR A 53 -0.02 15.64 1.11
C TYR A 53 1.33 14.96 1.32
N GLU A 54 2.43 15.72 1.21
CA GLU A 54 3.78 15.21 1.48
C GLU A 54 3.91 14.72 2.92
N GLN A 55 3.35 15.46 3.87
CA GLN A 55 3.37 15.05 5.27
C GLN A 55 2.61 13.75 5.51
N SER A 56 1.47 13.55 4.83
CA SER A 56 0.72 12.29 4.92
C SER A 56 1.51 11.12 4.33
N PHE A 57 2.20 11.33 3.21
CA PHE A 57 3.08 10.31 2.62
C PHE A 57 4.24 9.95 3.54
N ARG A 58 4.82 10.92 4.27
CA ARG A 58 5.84 10.63 5.29
C ARG A 58 5.31 9.70 6.38
N ILE A 59 4.09 9.95 6.88
CA ILE A 59 3.46 9.11 7.90
C ILE A 59 3.22 7.69 7.38
N ILE A 60 2.68 7.55 6.17
CA ILE A 60 2.44 6.25 5.52
C ILE A 60 3.76 5.49 5.30
N PHE A 61 4.80 6.18 4.86
CA PHE A 61 6.10 5.56 4.57
C PHE A 61 6.83 5.14 5.85
N GLU A 62 6.65 5.88 6.95
CA GLU A 62 7.16 5.49 8.27
C GLU A 62 6.40 4.29 8.85
N ALA A 63 5.07 4.24 8.69
CA ALA A 63 4.29 3.05 9.01
C ALA A 63 4.81 1.84 8.22
N TYR A 64 5.10 2.01 6.92
CA TYR A 64 5.71 0.95 6.13
C TYR A 64 7.07 0.50 6.68
N ARG A 65 7.96 1.44 7.02
CA ARG A 65 9.26 1.10 7.61
C ARG A 65 9.10 0.34 8.91
N THR A 66 8.13 0.71 9.75
CA THR A 66 7.82 0.01 11.00
C THR A 66 7.46 -1.46 10.74
N HIS A 67 6.66 -1.74 9.71
CA HIS A 67 6.21 -3.09 9.39
C HIS A 67 7.03 -3.80 8.29
N ARG A 68 8.14 -3.23 7.81
CA ARG A 68 8.88 -3.70 6.62
C ARG A 68 9.27 -5.17 6.62
N VAL A 69 9.60 -5.73 7.79
CA VAL A 69 9.99 -7.14 7.94
C VAL A 69 8.78 -8.05 7.73
N VAL A 70 7.64 -7.68 8.31
CA VAL A 70 6.38 -8.41 8.18
C VAL A 70 5.87 -8.31 6.74
N MET A 71 5.84 -7.10 6.16
CA MET A 71 5.44 -6.89 4.78
C MET A 71 6.29 -7.71 3.80
N ARG A 72 7.63 -7.71 3.97
CA ARG A 72 8.51 -8.54 3.14
C ARG A 72 8.16 -10.02 3.25
N CYS A 73 7.94 -10.51 4.47
CA CYS A 73 7.57 -11.91 4.70
C CYS A 73 6.23 -12.27 4.03
N ILE A 74 5.21 -11.42 4.18
CA ILE A 74 3.91 -11.60 3.53
C ILE A 74 4.07 -11.68 2.01
N VAL A 75 4.79 -10.73 1.40
CA VAL A 75 4.99 -10.70 -0.05
C VAL A 75 5.75 -11.94 -0.54
N GLU A 76 6.85 -12.32 0.12
CA GLU A 76 7.63 -13.50 -0.24
C GLU A 76 6.80 -14.79 -0.15
N GLN A 77 6.00 -14.94 0.91
CA GLN A 77 5.17 -16.12 1.15
C GLN A 77 3.90 -16.13 0.28
N SER A 78 3.40 -14.97 -0.17
CA SER A 78 2.18 -14.86 -1.01
C SER A 78 2.26 -15.65 -2.32
N THR A 79 3.48 -15.89 -2.81
CA THR A 79 3.75 -16.65 -4.04
C THR A 79 3.88 -18.17 -3.81
N GLN A 80 4.00 -18.59 -2.55
CA GLN A 80 4.31 -19.97 -2.14
C GLN A 80 3.15 -20.62 -1.38
N ASP A 81 2.41 -19.85 -0.58
CA ASP A 81 1.27 -20.27 0.23
C ASP A 81 0.00 -19.57 -0.28
N ALA A 82 -0.99 -20.36 -0.71
CA ALA A 82 -2.23 -19.84 -1.29
C ALA A 82 -3.10 -19.05 -0.28
N VAL A 83 -3.04 -19.39 1.01
CA VAL A 83 -3.79 -18.71 2.07
C VAL A 83 -3.19 -17.33 2.33
N ILE A 84 -1.86 -17.27 2.47
CA ILE A 84 -1.14 -15.99 2.62
C ILE A 84 -1.32 -15.14 1.36
N GLY A 85 -1.27 -15.76 0.17
CA GLY A 85 -1.54 -15.08 -1.08
C GLY A 85 -2.95 -14.50 -1.18
N ALA A 86 -3.96 -15.19 -0.63
CA ALA A 86 -5.32 -14.66 -0.57
C ALA A 86 -5.42 -13.45 0.36
N HIS A 87 -4.84 -13.51 1.55
CA HIS A 87 -4.82 -12.38 2.48
C HIS A 87 -4.03 -11.18 1.96
N PHE A 88 -2.91 -11.40 1.27
CA PHE A 88 -2.16 -10.31 0.63
C PHE A 88 -3.01 -9.63 -0.44
N ARG A 89 -3.70 -10.39 -1.31
CA ARG A 89 -4.61 -9.82 -2.30
C ARG A 89 -5.76 -9.05 -1.65
N GLU A 90 -6.39 -9.61 -0.63
CA GLU A 90 -7.46 -8.94 0.13
C GLU A 90 -6.99 -7.61 0.74
N MET A 91 -5.80 -7.59 1.34
CA MET A 91 -5.19 -6.37 1.86
C MET A 91 -4.98 -5.32 0.75
N MET A 92 -4.46 -5.73 -0.41
CA MET A 92 -4.26 -4.83 -1.55
C MET A 92 -5.59 -4.33 -2.13
N ASP A 93 -6.61 -5.18 -2.21
CA ASP A 93 -7.94 -4.81 -2.68
C ASP A 93 -8.60 -3.77 -1.75
N VAL A 94 -8.40 -3.89 -0.44
CA VAL A 94 -8.85 -2.88 0.54
C VAL A 94 -8.16 -1.53 0.30
N PHE A 95 -6.84 -1.53 0.07
CA PHE A 95 -6.12 -0.29 -0.24
C PHE A 95 -6.56 0.34 -1.56
N VAL A 96 -6.74 -0.47 -2.61
CA VAL A 96 -7.27 0.00 -3.89
C VAL A 96 -8.65 0.63 -3.70
N GLY A 97 -9.54 -0.03 -2.96
CA GLY A 97 -10.87 0.51 -2.67
C GLY A 97 -10.82 1.84 -1.92
N ALA A 98 -9.94 1.98 -0.93
CA ALA A 98 -9.76 3.23 -0.19
C ALA A 98 -9.27 4.37 -1.09
N VAL A 99 -8.26 4.12 -1.94
CA VAL A 99 -7.72 5.10 -2.90
C VAL A 99 -8.76 5.46 -3.96
N GLU A 100 -9.52 4.50 -4.47
CA GLU A 100 -10.60 4.74 -5.43
C GLU A 100 -11.66 5.67 -4.83
N GLN A 101 -12.08 5.42 -3.59
CA GLN A 101 -13.05 6.28 -2.91
C GLN A 101 -12.52 7.70 -2.69
N HIS A 102 -11.23 7.86 -2.38
CA HIS A 102 -10.59 9.16 -2.28
C HIS A 102 -10.64 9.90 -3.64
N ILE A 103 -10.26 9.24 -4.74
CA ILE A 103 -10.28 9.81 -6.09
C ILE A 103 -11.71 10.19 -6.50
N LEU A 104 -12.70 9.31 -6.28
CA LEU A 104 -14.11 9.60 -6.59
C LEU A 104 -14.68 10.78 -5.79
N LYS A 105 -14.24 10.96 -4.54
CA LYS A 105 -14.61 12.16 -3.75
C LYS A 105 -13.96 13.41 -4.35
N GLY A 106 -12.69 13.35 -4.72
CA GLY A 106 -11.97 14.46 -5.36
C GLY A 106 -12.57 14.86 -6.72
N GLN A 107 -12.96 13.88 -7.54
CA GLN A 107 -13.61 14.09 -8.84
C GLN A 107 -14.96 14.79 -8.66
N ARG A 108 -15.83 14.26 -7.79
CA ARG A 108 -17.12 14.90 -7.45
C ARG A 108 -16.99 16.32 -6.91
N ALA A 109 -15.87 16.64 -6.24
CA ALA A 109 -15.58 17.97 -5.73
C ALA A 109 -14.89 18.89 -6.76
N GLY A 110 -14.60 18.39 -7.97
CA GLY A 110 -13.95 19.16 -9.04
C GLY A 110 -12.47 19.45 -8.81
N VAL A 111 -11.80 18.76 -7.87
CA VAL A 111 -10.38 19.00 -7.55
C VAL A 111 -9.45 17.92 -8.07
N VAL A 112 -9.98 16.75 -8.40
CA VAL A 112 -9.23 15.68 -9.07
C VAL A 112 -9.66 15.59 -10.53
N VAL A 113 -8.71 15.38 -11.43
CA VAL A 113 -8.98 15.25 -12.87
C VAL A 113 -9.94 14.08 -13.17
N GLU A 114 -11.00 14.36 -13.94
CA GLU A 114 -12.03 13.39 -14.31
C GLU A 114 -11.75 12.64 -15.63
N SER A 115 -10.68 12.98 -16.36
CA SER A 115 -10.38 12.37 -17.66
C SER A 115 -9.93 10.89 -17.59
N ARG A 116 -9.79 10.33 -16.39
CA ARG A 116 -9.32 8.97 -16.12
C ARG A 116 -10.26 8.26 -15.14
N SER A 117 -10.40 6.95 -15.33
CA SER A 117 -11.15 6.09 -14.40
C SER A 117 -10.50 6.09 -13.01
N ALA A 118 -11.29 6.36 -11.98
CA ALA A 118 -10.84 6.30 -10.59
C ALA A 118 -10.31 4.91 -10.22
N SER A 119 -10.98 3.83 -10.65
CA SER A 119 -10.54 2.46 -10.39
C SER A 119 -9.17 2.15 -11.00
N HIS A 120 -8.94 2.57 -12.25
CA HIS A 120 -7.66 2.33 -12.93
C HIS A 120 -6.52 3.11 -12.27
N LEU A 121 -6.76 4.36 -11.88
CA LEU A 121 -5.79 5.17 -11.16
C LEU A 121 -5.49 4.55 -9.79
N ALA A 122 -6.51 4.14 -9.04
CA ALA A 122 -6.35 3.54 -7.72
C ALA A 122 -5.50 2.27 -7.77
N VAL A 123 -5.74 1.37 -8.73
CA VAL A 123 -4.94 0.16 -8.93
C VAL A 123 -3.47 0.52 -9.20
N TRP A 124 -3.21 1.40 -10.16
CA TRP A 124 -1.84 1.78 -10.51
C TRP A 124 -1.10 2.46 -9.36
N LEU A 125 -1.76 3.42 -8.68
CA LEU A 125 -1.18 4.13 -7.56
C LEU A 125 -0.86 3.18 -6.40
N THR A 126 -1.77 2.28 -6.06
CA THR A 126 -1.60 1.34 -4.95
C THR A 126 -0.40 0.42 -5.20
N TRP A 127 -0.32 -0.21 -6.37
CA TRP A 127 0.80 -1.11 -6.69
C TRP A 127 2.13 -0.39 -6.89
N MET A 128 2.11 0.82 -7.46
CA MET A 128 3.30 1.67 -7.56
C MET A 128 3.84 2.02 -6.17
N LEU A 129 2.96 2.44 -5.25
CA LEU A 129 3.35 2.82 -3.90
C LEU A 129 3.84 1.61 -3.10
N GLU A 130 3.14 0.47 -3.14
CA GLU A 130 3.58 -0.75 -2.45
C GLU A 130 4.96 -1.19 -2.94
N ASN A 131 5.19 -1.25 -4.25
CA ASN A 131 6.50 -1.65 -4.80
C ASN A 131 7.59 -0.63 -4.46
N GLY A 132 7.28 0.67 -4.55
CA GLY A 132 8.20 1.74 -4.16
C GLY A 132 8.55 1.68 -2.68
N GLN A 133 7.57 1.42 -1.82
CA GLN A 133 7.77 1.26 -0.39
C GLN A 133 8.65 0.05 -0.08
N MET A 134 8.35 -1.10 -0.68
CA MET A 134 9.12 -2.33 -0.50
C MET A 134 10.58 -2.19 -0.96
N ARG A 135 10.81 -1.61 -2.15
CA ARG A 135 12.12 -1.60 -2.80
C ARG A 135 12.97 -0.39 -2.46
N LEU A 136 12.35 0.77 -2.20
CA LEU A 136 13.04 2.05 -2.03
C LEU A 136 12.97 2.55 -0.59
N ILE A 137 11.79 2.55 0.03
CA ILE A 137 11.58 3.15 1.35
C ILE A 137 12.08 2.25 2.49
N ALA A 138 11.75 0.95 2.45
CA ALA A 138 12.12 0.00 3.48
C ALA A 138 13.64 -0.12 3.72
N PRO A 139 14.51 -0.16 2.69
CA PRO A 139 15.95 -0.26 2.89
C PRO A 139 16.67 1.09 3.00
N ALA A 140 15.99 2.23 2.76
CA ALA A 140 16.64 3.54 2.69
C ALA A 140 17.13 4.08 4.04
N ASP A 141 18.09 5.00 4.02
CA ASP A 141 18.36 5.90 5.15
C ASP A 141 17.35 7.06 5.17
N ASP A 142 17.30 7.80 6.27
CA ASP A 142 16.28 8.85 6.47
C ASP A 142 16.36 9.95 5.40
N ARG A 143 17.58 10.32 4.98
CA ARG A 143 17.81 11.30 3.92
C ARG A 143 17.27 10.82 2.57
N ALA A 144 17.42 9.55 2.25
CA ALA A 144 16.88 8.95 1.03
C ALA A 144 15.35 8.82 1.11
N VAL A 145 14.80 8.46 2.28
CA VAL A 145 13.34 8.43 2.50
C VAL A 145 12.71 9.79 2.23
N GLU A 146 13.30 10.89 2.73
CA GLU A 146 12.80 12.24 2.45
C GLU A 146 12.72 12.53 0.94
N LYS A 147 13.78 12.20 0.19
CA LYS A 147 13.83 12.39 -1.26
C LYS A 147 12.80 11.54 -2.00
N TYR A 148 12.69 10.26 -1.65
CA TYR A 148 11.69 9.36 -2.25
C TYR A 148 10.27 9.78 -1.92
N THR A 149 10.03 10.28 -0.70
CA THR A 149 8.73 10.79 -0.28
C THR A 149 8.31 12.01 -1.09
N SER A 150 9.23 12.97 -1.26
CA SER A 150 8.96 14.16 -2.07
C SER A 150 8.69 13.80 -3.54
N ALA A 151 9.48 12.88 -4.11
CA ALA A 151 9.27 12.42 -5.48
C ALA A 151 7.95 11.65 -5.67
N ALA A 152 7.59 10.75 -4.76
CA ALA A 152 6.32 10.04 -4.79
C ALA A 152 5.14 11.02 -4.65
N THR A 153 5.26 12.01 -3.77
CA THR A 153 4.29 13.10 -3.62
C THR A 153 4.09 13.83 -4.93
N ASP A 154 5.16 14.22 -5.63
CA ASP A 154 5.04 14.91 -6.93
C ASP A 154 4.31 14.08 -7.99
N ILE A 155 4.62 12.79 -8.07
CA ILE A 155 3.99 11.88 -9.04
C ILE A 155 2.49 11.80 -8.76
N VAL A 156 2.10 11.51 -7.51
CA VAL A 156 0.68 11.35 -7.17
C VAL A 156 -0.06 12.69 -7.26
N TRP A 157 0.55 13.77 -6.78
CA TRP A 157 -0.02 15.11 -6.82
C TRP A 157 -0.34 15.53 -8.26
N LYS A 158 0.62 15.46 -9.17
CA LYS A 158 0.44 15.84 -10.58
C LYS A 158 -0.50 14.90 -11.34
N THR A 159 -0.62 13.66 -10.89
CA THR A 159 -1.54 12.69 -11.51
C THR A 159 -3.00 12.97 -11.12
N LEU A 160 -3.24 13.36 -9.86
CA LEU A 160 -4.59 13.54 -9.33
C LEU A 160 -5.08 14.98 -9.45
N TYR A 161 -4.26 15.96 -9.13
CA TYR A 161 -4.68 17.36 -9.05
C TYR A 161 -4.26 18.10 -10.31
N ALA A 162 -5.19 18.86 -10.89
CA ALA A 162 -4.86 19.78 -11.97
C ALA A 162 -3.96 20.90 -11.42
N ASP A 163 -2.91 21.28 -12.16
CA ASP A 163 -2.21 22.52 -11.89
C ASP A 163 -3.23 23.67 -11.95
N ALA A 164 -3.19 24.58 -10.97
CA ALA A 164 -4.11 25.71 -10.85
C ALA A 164 -3.99 26.76 -11.98
N GLY A 165 -3.55 26.38 -13.19
CA GLY A 165 -3.24 27.27 -14.30
C GLY A 165 -3.53 26.74 -15.71
N SER A 166 -4.29 25.66 -15.89
CA SER A 166 -4.67 25.18 -17.24
C SER A 166 -6.05 25.67 -17.73
N ASN A 167 -6.63 26.69 -17.09
CA ASN A 167 -7.66 27.53 -17.69
C ASN A 167 -7.07 28.93 -17.93
N GLY A 168 -6.50 29.10 -19.12
CA GLY A 168 -5.97 30.36 -19.66
C GLY A 168 -5.54 30.17 -21.10
#